data_AF-A0A352DTG7-F1
#
_entry.id   AF-A0A352DTG7-F1
#
_cell.length_a   1.000
_cell.length_b   1.000
_cell.length_c   1.000
_cell.angle_alpha   90.00
_cell.angle_beta   90.00
_cell.angle_gamma   90.00
#
_symmetry.space_group_name_H-M   'P 1'
#
loop_
_entity.id
_entity.type
_entity.pdbx_description
1 polymer ?
#
loop_
_entity_poly.entity_id
_entity_poly.type
_entity_poly.pdbx_seq_one_letter_code
_entity_poly.pdbx_strand_id
1 'polypeptide(L)'
;MITISFRRTARWLRMAFMARMAFMAFMATAAVGADATVQPASVPWIERVRRAREALEWTDEIVRHDWRLQRHAGDDSYRIVDADERVVQRGTAAECRDAFRLLEQEGTVPALRGPTTILLHGLGEGRDSMQPLAEHLRTRIDGSVVSFGYASVRADIDAHARALGDVVAGLPADGLRFVGHSLGNLVVRRWMALADAADLARTQRVVMLGPPNQGSDLARMVSRVRLLADRAEGAARDLVVDWPRVAPTLALPSCPFGIVAGGCGDEHGFSPLLPGDDDAVVRVDETRLPGAADFLLVPVRHAAMMRHDGVQRATVAFLRTGRFEPTDAAPTDAPP
;
A
#
# COMPACT_ATOMS: atom_id res chain seq x y z
N MET A 1 -10.78 -45.02 -23.26
CA MET A 1 -11.33 -44.16 -22.18
C MET A 1 -10.29 -43.78 -21.10
N ILE A 2 -8.97 -43.83 -21.39
CA ILE A 2 -7.90 -43.62 -20.39
C ILE A 2 -7.12 -42.30 -20.65
N THR A 3 -7.19 -41.74 -21.86
CA THR A 3 -6.40 -40.56 -22.28
C THR A 3 -6.94 -39.20 -21.78
N ILE A 4 -8.21 -39.13 -21.38
CA ILE A 4 -8.86 -37.89 -20.88
C ILE A 4 -8.50 -37.62 -19.41
N SER A 5 -8.27 -38.68 -18.63
CA SER A 5 -7.89 -38.57 -17.21
C SER A 5 -6.52 -37.91 -17.04
N PHE A 6 -5.53 -38.35 -17.81
CA PHE A 6 -4.14 -37.87 -17.71
C PHE A 6 -3.97 -36.38 -18.06
N ARG A 7 -4.75 -35.88 -19.04
CA ARG A 7 -4.74 -34.46 -19.40
C ARG A 7 -5.36 -33.57 -18.31
N ARG A 8 -6.36 -34.07 -17.57
CA ARG A 8 -6.95 -33.35 -16.43
C ARG A 8 -6.01 -33.34 -15.22
N THR A 9 -5.35 -34.45 -14.90
CA THR A 9 -4.35 -34.52 -13.82
C THR A 9 -3.11 -33.69 -14.13
N ALA A 10 -2.60 -33.71 -15.36
CA ALA A 10 -1.46 -32.87 -15.76
C ALA A 10 -1.78 -31.37 -15.72
N ARG A 11 -3.02 -30.98 -16.08
CA ARG A 11 -3.49 -29.59 -15.97
C ARG A 11 -3.67 -29.16 -14.51
N TRP A 12 -4.13 -30.05 -13.65
CA TRP A 12 -4.21 -29.85 -12.20
C TRP A 12 -2.85 -29.72 -11.52
N LEU A 13 -1.89 -30.59 -11.87
CA LEU A 13 -0.52 -30.53 -11.35
C LEU A 13 0.20 -29.25 -11.82
N ARG A 14 -0.01 -28.82 -13.06
CA ARG A 14 0.47 -27.52 -13.57
C ARG A 14 -0.20 -26.34 -12.85
N MET A 15 -1.52 -26.36 -12.66
CA MET A 15 -2.22 -25.31 -11.90
C MET A 15 -1.78 -25.26 -10.43
N ALA A 16 -1.59 -26.41 -9.77
CA ALA A 16 -1.13 -26.47 -8.39
C ALA A 16 0.32 -25.99 -8.25
N PHE A 17 1.18 -26.35 -9.21
CA PHE A 17 2.56 -25.85 -9.28
C PHE A 17 2.60 -24.34 -9.55
N MET A 18 1.80 -23.85 -10.49
CA MET A 18 1.71 -22.43 -10.82
C MET A 18 1.06 -21.60 -9.70
N ALA A 19 0.06 -22.11 -9.00
CA ALA A 19 -0.52 -21.45 -7.83
C ALA A 19 0.45 -21.44 -6.64
N ARG A 20 1.27 -22.48 -6.49
CA ARG A 20 2.38 -22.49 -5.52
C ARG A 20 3.47 -21.49 -5.90
N MET A 21 3.76 -21.30 -7.19
CA MET A 21 4.65 -20.26 -7.69
C MET A 21 4.05 -18.86 -7.55
N ALA A 22 2.74 -18.68 -7.76
CA ALA A 22 2.02 -17.43 -7.54
C ALA A 22 1.99 -17.05 -6.06
N PHE A 23 1.80 -18.03 -5.16
CA PHE A 23 1.89 -17.83 -3.73
C PHE A 23 3.33 -17.58 -3.29
N MET A 24 4.31 -18.29 -3.85
CA MET A 24 5.72 -17.98 -3.62
C MET A 24 6.10 -16.63 -4.20
N ALA A 25 5.53 -16.17 -5.32
CA ALA A 25 5.77 -14.84 -5.87
C ALA A 25 5.11 -13.78 -5.01
N PHE A 26 3.86 -13.97 -4.57
CA PHE A 26 3.15 -13.11 -3.62
C PHE A 26 3.88 -13.00 -2.27
N MET A 27 4.39 -14.11 -1.75
CA MET A 27 5.18 -14.16 -0.51
C MET A 27 6.62 -13.67 -0.73
N ALA A 28 7.22 -13.88 -1.90
CA ALA A 28 8.55 -13.39 -2.23
C ALA A 28 8.55 -11.90 -2.57
N THR A 29 7.46 -11.34 -3.10
CA THR A 29 7.29 -9.89 -3.22
C THR A 29 7.08 -9.25 -1.84
N ALA A 30 6.41 -9.93 -0.92
CA ALA A 30 6.32 -9.51 0.49
C ALA A 30 7.66 -9.67 1.26
N ALA A 31 8.57 -10.55 0.81
CA ALA A 31 9.84 -10.83 1.48
C ALA A 31 11.09 -10.24 0.80
N VAL A 32 11.01 -9.83 -0.47
CA VAL A 32 12.16 -9.42 -1.29
C VAL A 32 11.84 -8.12 -2.03
N GLY A 33 11.83 -7.03 -1.28
CA GLY A 33 12.33 -5.75 -1.77
C GLY A 33 13.86 -5.76 -1.73
N ALA A 34 14.51 -6.58 -2.56
CA ALA A 34 15.95 -6.56 -2.71
C ALA A 34 16.31 -6.85 -4.16
N ASP A 35 16.30 -5.81 -4.98
CA ASP A 35 17.15 -5.81 -6.17
C ASP A 35 18.54 -5.35 -5.72
N ALA A 36 19.51 -6.25 -5.89
CA ALA A 36 20.85 -6.12 -5.35
C ALA A 36 21.72 -5.28 -6.28
N THR A 37 21.53 -3.96 -6.33
CA THR A 37 22.52 -3.01 -6.87
C THR A 37 22.43 -1.62 -6.22
N VAL A 38 22.62 -1.54 -4.90
CA VAL A 38 22.99 -0.28 -4.25
C VAL A 38 24.06 -0.57 -3.20
N GLN A 39 25.18 0.14 -3.28
CA GLN A 39 26.28 0.04 -2.32
C GLN A 39 25.79 0.37 -0.90
N PRO A 40 26.22 -0.36 0.14
CA PRO A 40 25.59 -0.30 1.45
C PRO A 40 26.09 0.89 2.26
N ALA A 41 25.17 1.77 2.64
CA ALA A 41 25.26 2.44 3.94
C ALA A 41 24.98 1.40 5.05
N SER A 42 25.72 1.52 6.15
CA SER A 42 26.10 0.47 7.11
C SER A 42 25.02 0.00 8.10
N VAL A 43 23.80 -0.32 7.64
CA VAL A 43 22.81 -1.01 8.49
C VAL A 43 22.95 -2.53 8.31
N PRO A 44 23.27 -3.31 9.38
CA PRO A 44 23.40 -4.76 9.28
C PRO A 44 22.13 -5.39 8.70
N TRP A 45 22.29 -6.36 7.79
CA TRP A 45 21.16 -7.05 7.14
C TRP A 45 20.15 -7.64 8.14
N ILE A 46 20.61 -8.04 9.34
CA ILE A 46 19.78 -8.54 10.44
C ILE A 46 18.77 -7.48 10.91
N GLU A 47 19.21 -6.22 11.00
CA GLU A 47 18.33 -5.12 11.42
C GLU A 47 17.26 -4.83 10.38
N ARG A 48 17.57 -4.95 9.08
CA ARG A 48 16.58 -4.84 8.01
C ARG A 48 15.51 -5.92 8.10
N VAL A 49 15.91 -7.17 8.32
CA VAL A 49 14.97 -8.30 8.48
C VAL A 49 14.11 -8.12 9.73
N ARG A 50 14.70 -7.66 10.84
CA ARG A 50 13.96 -7.34 12.07
C ARG A 50 12.94 -6.24 11.83
N ARG A 51 13.34 -5.11 11.21
CA ARG A 51 12.45 -3.99 10.90
C ARG A 51 11.30 -4.42 9.99
N ALA A 52 11.58 -5.20 8.95
CA ALA A 52 10.54 -5.73 8.08
C ALA A 52 9.52 -6.59 8.86
N ARG A 53 9.98 -7.47 9.77
CA ARG A 53 9.08 -8.26 10.61
C ARG A 53 8.28 -7.40 11.58
N GLU A 54 8.91 -6.44 12.23
CA GLU A 54 8.22 -5.52 13.15
C GLU A 54 7.19 -4.67 12.41
N ALA A 55 7.48 -4.20 11.20
CA ALA A 55 6.52 -3.44 10.41
C ALA A 55 5.24 -4.24 10.08
N LEU A 56 5.30 -5.58 10.11
CA LEU A 56 4.15 -6.46 9.90
C LEU A 56 3.35 -6.76 11.17
N GLU A 57 3.79 -6.30 12.33
CA GLU A 57 3.18 -6.61 13.63
C GLU A 57 2.64 -5.38 14.35
N TRP A 58 2.97 -4.18 13.89
CA TRP A 58 2.60 -2.92 14.52
C TRP A 58 1.74 -2.07 13.57
N THR A 59 0.73 -1.43 14.15
CA THR A 59 -0.15 -0.48 13.45
C THR A 59 -0.03 0.88 14.10
N ASP A 60 0.15 1.91 13.29
CA ASP A 60 0.20 3.28 13.76
C ASP A 60 -1.19 3.74 14.25
N GLU A 61 -1.23 4.48 15.36
CA GLU A 61 -2.44 5.18 15.83
C GLU A 61 -2.25 6.70 15.83
N ILE A 62 -1.01 7.18 15.96
CA ILE A 62 -0.65 8.59 15.79
C ILE A 62 0.58 8.66 14.89
N VAL A 63 0.55 9.54 13.89
CA VAL A 63 1.70 9.82 13.01
C VAL A 63 1.94 11.32 12.92
N ARG A 64 3.20 11.72 13.13
CA ARG A 64 3.70 13.11 12.96
C ARG A 64 5.05 13.07 12.27
N HIS A 65 5.09 13.44 10.99
CA HIS A 65 6.28 13.23 10.14
C HIS A 65 6.76 11.78 10.24
N ASP A 66 7.90 11.54 10.87
CA ASP A 66 8.47 10.21 11.09
C ASP A 66 8.35 9.74 12.55
N TRP A 67 7.65 10.46 13.44
CA TRP A 67 7.29 10.00 14.78
C TRP A 67 5.96 9.23 14.78
N ARG A 68 5.89 8.17 15.59
CA ARG A 68 4.75 7.26 15.63
C ARG A 68 4.40 6.81 17.05
N LEU A 69 3.11 6.78 17.37
CA LEU A 69 2.57 5.93 18.43
C LEU A 69 1.96 4.71 17.76
N GLN A 70 2.40 3.51 18.16
CA GLN A 70 1.99 2.26 17.55
C GLN A 70 1.36 1.32 18.57
N ARG A 71 0.39 0.55 18.10
CA ARG A 71 -0.23 -0.58 18.79
C ARG A 71 0.22 -1.89 18.15
N HIS A 72 0.53 -2.88 18.97
CA HIS A 72 0.81 -4.22 18.48
C HIS A 72 -0.49 -4.92 18.02
N ALA A 73 -0.45 -5.66 16.93
CA ALA A 73 -1.65 -6.27 16.35
C ALA A 73 -2.15 -7.50 17.14
N GLY A 74 -1.29 -8.12 17.95
CA GLY A 74 -1.61 -9.36 18.68
C GLY A 74 -2.00 -9.20 20.15
N ASP A 75 -1.80 -8.01 20.73
CA ASP A 75 -2.06 -7.73 22.14
C ASP A 75 -2.30 -6.23 22.38
N ASP A 76 -2.40 -5.82 23.65
CA ASP A 76 -2.60 -4.42 24.06
C ASP A 76 -1.27 -3.69 24.38
N SER A 77 -0.17 -4.07 23.72
CA SER A 77 1.11 -3.37 23.85
C SER A 77 1.19 -2.14 22.96
N TYR A 78 1.72 -1.05 23.52
CA TYR A 78 1.94 0.21 22.80
C TYR A 78 3.40 0.62 22.86
N ARG A 79 3.83 1.37 21.85
CA ARG A 79 5.16 1.97 21.81
C ARG A 79 5.16 3.33 21.11
N ILE A 80 6.09 4.19 21.49
CA ILE A 80 6.45 5.39 20.73
C ILE A 80 7.75 5.10 19.99
N VAL A 81 7.78 5.41 18.70
CA VAL A 81 8.94 5.31 17.82
C VAL A 81 9.30 6.70 17.30
N ASP A 82 10.57 7.07 17.41
CA ASP A 82 11.10 8.33 16.91
C ASP A 82 11.40 8.28 15.40
N ALA A 83 11.84 9.42 14.85
CA ALA A 83 12.19 9.56 13.43
C ALA A 83 13.35 8.65 12.98
N ASP A 84 14.18 8.15 13.89
CA ASP A 84 15.33 7.28 13.61
C ASP A 84 15.00 5.79 13.81
N GLU A 85 13.71 5.43 13.90
CA GLU A 85 13.21 4.08 14.16
C GLU A 85 13.61 3.52 15.53
N ARG A 86 13.87 4.38 16.53
CA ARG A 86 14.15 3.95 17.90
C ARG A 86 12.88 3.95 18.74
N VAL A 87 12.68 2.88 19.50
CA VAL A 87 11.61 2.81 20.49
C VAL A 87 12.01 3.66 21.70
N VAL A 88 11.34 4.79 21.89
CA VAL A 88 11.63 5.72 22.99
C VAL A 88 10.80 5.43 24.23
N GLN A 89 9.64 4.79 24.06
CA GLN A 89 8.78 4.40 25.17
C GLN A 89 7.94 3.17 24.82
N ARG A 90 7.64 2.35 25.83
CA ARG A 90 6.65 1.26 25.80
C ARG A 90 5.71 1.41 26.99
N GLY A 91 4.49 0.95 26.87
CA GLY A 91 3.53 0.95 27.97
C GLY A 91 2.12 0.64 27.50
N THR A 92 1.16 1.03 28.31
CA THR A 92 -0.26 1.05 27.96
C THR A 92 -0.59 2.14 26.96
N ALA A 93 -1.78 2.07 26.38
CA ALA A 93 -2.31 3.09 25.48
C ALA A 93 -2.28 4.50 26.11
N ALA A 94 -2.75 4.61 27.36
CA ALA A 94 -2.85 5.89 28.07
C ALA A 94 -1.46 6.49 28.31
N GLU A 95 -0.52 5.70 28.82
CA GLU A 95 0.86 6.15 29.08
C GLU A 95 1.56 6.62 27.81
N CYS A 96 1.40 5.89 26.70
CA CYS A 96 2.01 6.29 25.43
C CYS A 96 1.33 7.54 24.84
N ARG A 97 0.00 7.68 24.94
CA ARG A 97 -0.68 8.89 24.45
C ARG A 97 -0.27 10.12 25.27
N ASP A 98 -0.19 9.99 26.57
CA ASP A 98 0.22 11.08 27.47
C ASP A 98 1.67 11.51 27.19
N ALA A 99 2.57 10.54 27.04
CA ALA A 99 3.96 10.83 26.68
C ALA A 99 4.09 11.45 25.28
N PHE A 100 3.35 10.97 24.28
CA PHE A 100 3.38 11.56 22.94
C PHE A 100 2.91 13.02 22.96
N ARG A 101 1.85 13.33 23.73
CA ARG A 101 1.37 14.72 23.92
C ARG A 101 2.43 15.60 24.57
N LEU A 102 3.17 15.10 25.56
CA LEU A 102 4.28 15.85 26.18
C LEU A 102 5.39 16.13 25.17
N LEU A 103 5.78 15.13 24.37
CA LEU A 103 6.78 15.29 23.32
C LEU A 103 6.35 16.32 22.25
N GLU A 104 5.06 16.41 21.93
CA GLU A 104 4.52 17.46 21.06
C GLU A 104 4.57 18.85 21.72
N GLN A 105 4.21 18.96 23.00
CA GLN A 105 4.22 20.23 23.75
C GLN A 105 5.63 20.79 23.94
N GLU A 106 6.61 19.92 24.11
CA GLU A 106 8.03 20.27 24.23
C GLU A 106 8.68 20.61 22.87
N GLY A 107 7.99 20.34 21.76
CA GLY A 107 8.51 20.57 20.41
C GLY A 107 9.49 19.51 19.93
N THR A 108 9.62 18.39 20.65
CA THR A 108 10.44 17.23 20.27
C THR A 108 9.87 16.54 19.03
N VAL A 109 8.54 16.38 18.99
CA VAL A 109 7.81 15.93 17.79
C VAL A 109 7.54 17.14 16.91
N PRO A 110 8.03 17.18 15.65
CA PRO A 110 7.80 18.33 14.79
C PRO A 110 6.31 18.50 14.46
N ALA A 111 5.83 19.74 14.51
CA ALA A 111 4.47 20.05 14.11
C ALA A 111 4.26 19.84 12.61
N LEU A 112 3.08 19.34 12.24
CA LEU A 112 2.63 19.31 10.86
C LEU A 112 2.24 20.73 10.42
N ARG A 113 2.44 21.02 9.13
CA ARG A 113 2.11 22.30 8.51
C ARG A 113 1.35 22.07 7.22
N GLY A 114 0.29 22.85 7.00
CA GLY A 114 -0.49 22.82 5.78
C GLY A 114 -1.17 21.47 5.52
N PRO A 115 -1.61 21.22 4.27
CA PRO A 115 -2.24 19.96 3.90
C PRO A 115 -1.35 18.76 4.23
N THR A 116 -1.93 17.68 4.74
CA THR A 116 -1.19 16.45 5.05
C THR A 116 -1.44 15.40 3.98
N THR A 117 -0.35 14.94 3.34
CA THR A 117 -0.35 13.83 2.39
C THR A 117 0.03 12.54 3.11
N ILE A 118 -0.88 11.58 3.14
CA ILE A 118 -0.73 10.28 3.83
C ILE A 118 -0.45 9.20 2.80
N LEU A 119 0.67 8.48 2.98
CA LEU A 119 1.10 7.39 2.12
C LEU A 119 0.75 6.05 2.78
N LEU A 120 0.19 5.12 2.00
CA LEU A 120 -0.21 3.79 2.45
C LEU A 120 0.45 2.69 1.61
N HIS A 121 1.09 1.74 2.27
CA HIS A 121 1.80 0.63 1.66
C HIS A 121 0.87 -0.54 1.27
N GLY A 122 1.41 -1.50 0.52
CA GLY A 122 0.70 -2.72 0.11
C GLY A 122 0.65 -3.82 1.18
N LEU A 123 0.03 -4.95 0.81
CA LEU A 123 -0.06 -6.14 1.64
C LEU A 123 1.30 -6.83 1.80
N GLY A 124 1.66 -7.20 3.03
CA GLY A 124 2.95 -7.83 3.32
C GLY A 124 4.14 -6.87 3.24
N GLU A 125 3.88 -5.58 3.03
CA GLU A 125 4.88 -4.51 3.09
C GLU A 125 4.76 -3.75 4.41
N GLY A 126 5.69 -2.82 4.63
CA GLY A 126 5.63 -1.83 5.71
C GLY A 126 5.83 -0.42 5.16
N ARG A 127 5.68 0.60 6.00
CA ARG A 127 5.77 2.02 5.59
C ARG A 127 7.04 2.37 4.82
N ASP A 128 8.14 1.67 5.06
CA ASP A 128 9.43 1.90 4.41
C ASP A 128 9.37 1.65 2.89
N SER A 129 8.44 0.83 2.39
CA SER A 129 8.25 0.64 0.94
C SER A 129 7.80 1.93 0.24
N MET A 130 7.15 2.83 0.99
CA MET A 130 6.69 4.13 0.51
C MET A 130 7.76 5.22 0.61
N GLN A 131 8.90 4.96 1.27
CA GLN A 131 9.93 5.96 1.55
C GLN A 131 10.48 6.66 0.28
N PRO A 132 10.77 5.96 -0.84
CA PRO A 132 11.25 6.63 -2.05
C PRO A 132 10.26 7.68 -2.57
N LEU A 133 8.96 7.39 -2.49
CA LEU A 133 7.92 8.33 -2.89
C LEU A 133 7.75 9.45 -1.84
N ALA A 134 7.84 9.12 -0.55
CA ALA A 134 7.76 10.10 0.53
C ALA A 134 8.82 11.20 0.38
N GLU A 135 10.09 10.80 0.16
CA GLU A 135 11.21 11.72 -0.03
C GLU A 135 11.04 12.58 -1.29
N HIS A 136 10.56 11.98 -2.38
CA HIS A 136 10.25 12.71 -3.60
C HIS A 136 9.19 13.79 -3.37
N LEU A 137 8.11 13.45 -2.64
CA LEU A 137 7.00 14.35 -2.35
C LEU A 137 7.41 15.48 -1.37
N ARG A 138 8.15 15.17 -0.30
CA ARG A 138 8.58 16.15 0.72
C ARG A 138 9.29 17.37 0.15
N THR A 139 9.93 17.23 -1.00
CA THR A 139 10.70 18.29 -1.67
C THR A 139 9.93 18.97 -2.81
N ARG A 140 8.73 18.48 -3.16
CA ARG A 140 8.00 18.86 -4.39
C ARG A 140 6.53 19.18 -4.17
N ILE A 141 5.95 18.97 -3.00
CA ILE A 141 4.59 19.43 -2.70
C ILE A 141 4.58 20.37 -1.50
N ASP A 142 3.53 21.17 -1.42
CA ASP A 142 3.22 21.93 -0.23
C ASP A 142 2.69 21.01 0.87
N GLY A 143 2.89 21.43 2.11
CA GLY A 143 2.37 20.75 3.28
C GLY A 143 3.25 19.61 3.79
N SER A 144 2.66 18.73 4.58
CA SER A 144 3.36 17.66 5.29
C SER A 144 3.16 16.32 4.60
N VAL A 145 4.16 15.44 4.66
CA VAL A 145 4.11 14.11 4.05
C VAL A 145 4.42 13.06 5.12
N VAL A 146 3.46 12.18 5.38
CA VAL A 146 3.56 11.12 6.39
C VAL A 146 3.25 9.77 5.77
N SER A 147 3.91 8.72 6.26
CA SER A 147 3.62 7.34 5.85
C SER A 147 2.97 6.59 6.99
N PHE A 148 1.76 6.09 6.76
CA PHE A 148 0.98 5.28 7.68
C PHE A 148 1.40 3.80 7.56
N GLY A 149 1.93 3.25 8.65
CA GLY A 149 2.24 1.83 8.78
C GLY A 149 1.10 1.05 9.44
N TYR A 150 0.74 -0.10 8.88
CA TYR A 150 -0.25 -0.99 9.46
C TYR A 150 0.11 -2.45 9.24
N ALA A 151 -0.22 -3.30 10.22
CA ALA A 151 0.05 -4.73 10.20
C ALA A 151 -0.86 -5.49 9.21
N SER A 152 -0.66 -5.27 7.91
CA SER A 152 -1.55 -5.66 6.81
C SER A 152 -1.94 -7.15 6.77
N VAL A 153 -1.09 -8.03 7.32
CA VAL A 153 -1.32 -9.48 7.37
C VAL A 153 -1.97 -9.95 8.67
N ARG A 154 -2.18 -9.05 9.64
CA ARG A 154 -2.64 -9.38 11.00
C ARG A 154 -4.06 -8.91 11.30
N ALA A 155 -4.60 -7.96 10.52
CA ALA A 155 -5.96 -7.49 10.66
C ALA A 155 -6.62 -7.30 9.29
N ASP A 156 -7.94 -7.14 9.28
CA ASP A 156 -8.73 -6.98 8.06
C ASP A 156 -8.74 -5.51 7.57
N ILE A 157 -9.26 -5.27 6.37
CA ILE A 157 -9.32 -3.94 5.75
C ILE A 157 -10.17 -2.98 6.60
N ASP A 158 -11.20 -3.48 7.28
CA ASP A 158 -12.05 -2.67 8.18
C ASP A 158 -11.26 -2.15 9.38
N ALA A 159 -10.45 -3.00 10.02
CA ALA A 159 -9.60 -2.63 11.13
C ALA A 159 -8.53 -1.62 10.71
N HIS A 160 -7.88 -1.83 9.56
CA HIS A 160 -6.90 -0.88 9.03
C HIS A 160 -7.53 0.48 8.68
N ALA A 161 -8.75 0.48 8.15
CA ALA A 161 -9.48 1.71 7.87
C ALA A 161 -9.86 2.48 9.15
N ARG A 162 -10.21 1.79 10.24
CA ARG A 162 -10.45 2.41 11.55
C ARG A 162 -9.16 3.02 12.13
N ALA A 163 -8.06 2.28 12.08
CA ALA A 163 -6.75 2.79 12.52
C ALA A 163 -6.29 4.01 11.70
N LEU A 164 -6.53 4.00 10.37
CA LEU A 164 -6.32 5.19 9.54
C LEU A 164 -7.18 6.36 10.01
N GLY A 165 -8.43 6.10 10.41
CA GLY A 165 -9.32 7.09 11.00
C GLY A 165 -8.76 7.71 12.28
N ASP A 166 -8.20 6.92 13.18
CA ASP A 166 -7.56 7.41 14.41
C ASP A 166 -6.38 8.34 14.09
N VAL A 167 -5.55 7.97 13.10
CA VAL A 167 -4.45 8.82 12.63
C VAL A 167 -5.01 10.13 12.07
N VAL A 168 -6.02 10.06 11.19
CA VAL A 168 -6.62 11.21 10.51
C VAL A 168 -7.28 12.19 11.49
N ALA A 169 -7.97 11.68 12.52
CA ALA A 169 -8.61 12.48 13.56
C ALA A 169 -7.60 13.32 14.36
N GLY A 170 -6.35 12.87 14.45
CA GLY A 170 -5.27 13.61 15.08
C GLY A 170 -4.60 14.66 14.19
N LEU A 171 -4.96 14.79 12.90
CA LEU A 171 -4.28 15.71 11.96
C LEU A 171 -4.93 17.11 11.91
N PRO A 172 -4.18 18.16 11.54
CA PRO A 172 -4.73 19.49 11.32
C PRO A 172 -5.83 19.53 10.25
N ALA A 173 -6.71 20.55 10.34
CA ALA A 173 -7.81 20.75 9.42
C ALA A 173 -7.42 21.28 8.03
N ASP A 174 -6.13 21.55 7.79
CA ASP A 174 -5.59 22.24 6.59
C ASP A 174 -5.76 21.47 5.26
N GLY A 175 -6.27 20.24 5.31
CA GLY A 175 -6.60 19.40 4.16
C GLY A 175 -5.88 18.06 4.18
N LEU A 176 -6.50 17.06 3.55
CA LEU A 176 -5.96 15.71 3.43
C LEU A 176 -5.71 15.34 1.97
N ARG A 177 -4.61 14.63 1.74
CA ARG A 177 -4.30 13.99 0.46
C ARG A 177 -3.87 12.56 0.74
N PHE A 178 -4.23 11.63 -0.13
CA PHE A 178 -3.82 10.23 0.04
C PHE A 178 -3.05 9.73 -1.18
N VAL A 179 -2.02 8.92 -0.92
CA VAL A 179 -1.36 8.14 -1.95
C VAL A 179 -1.29 6.69 -1.49
N GLY A 180 -2.10 5.83 -2.10
CA GLY A 180 -2.15 4.41 -1.76
C GLY A 180 -1.42 3.58 -2.79
N HIS A 181 -0.62 2.61 -2.34
CA HIS A 181 -0.12 1.53 -3.18
C HIS A 181 -0.90 0.25 -2.92
N SER A 182 -1.33 -0.42 -3.99
CA SER A 182 -1.97 -1.74 -3.93
C SER A 182 -3.10 -1.78 -2.89
N LEU A 183 -3.02 -2.67 -1.88
CA LEU A 183 -3.96 -2.79 -0.77
C LEU A 183 -4.25 -1.47 -0.05
N GLY A 184 -3.27 -0.57 0.10
CA GLY A 184 -3.45 0.71 0.78
C GLY A 184 -4.57 1.56 0.17
N ASN A 185 -4.85 1.40 -1.12
CA ASN A 185 -5.98 2.03 -1.78
C ASN A 185 -7.33 1.55 -1.29
N LEU A 186 -7.46 0.25 -1.00
CA LEU A 186 -8.68 -0.33 -0.46
C LEU A 186 -8.90 0.13 0.99
N VAL A 187 -7.82 0.27 1.76
CA VAL A 187 -7.87 0.84 3.11
C VAL A 187 -8.37 2.29 3.08
N VAL A 188 -7.83 3.14 2.17
CA VAL A 188 -8.34 4.52 1.99
C VAL A 188 -9.82 4.52 1.60
N ARG A 189 -10.22 3.70 0.63
CA ARG A 189 -11.63 3.62 0.20
C ARG A 189 -12.55 3.12 1.30
N ARG A 190 -12.08 2.20 2.14
CA ARG A 190 -12.85 1.72 3.28
C ARG A 190 -12.95 2.78 4.37
N TRP A 191 -11.86 3.49 4.67
CA TRP A 191 -11.88 4.62 5.60
C TRP A 191 -12.86 5.69 5.13
N MET A 192 -12.86 6.06 3.85
CA MET A 192 -13.83 7.03 3.29
C MET A 192 -15.29 6.61 3.47
N ALA A 193 -15.59 5.30 3.50
CA ALA A 193 -16.92 4.80 3.76
C ALA A 193 -17.33 4.91 5.24
N LEU A 194 -16.35 5.04 6.14
CA LEU A 194 -16.55 5.14 7.60
C LEU A 194 -16.38 6.58 8.12
N ALA A 195 -15.66 7.43 7.38
CA ALA A 195 -15.29 8.77 7.77
C ALA A 195 -16.50 9.69 7.88
N ASP A 196 -16.40 10.68 8.77
CA ASP A 196 -17.42 11.70 8.90
C ASP A 196 -17.36 12.73 7.74
N ALA A 197 -18.40 13.55 7.65
CA ALA A 197 -18.51 14.54 6.59
C ALA A 197 -17.41 15.62 6.63
N ALA A 198 -16.86 15.93 7.81
CA ALA A 198 -15.83 16.96 7.95
C ALA A 198 -14.49 16.46 7.39
N ASP A 199 -14.12 15.22 7.71
CA ASP A 199 -12.93 14.55 7.18
C ASP A 199 -13.01 14.33 5.66
N LEU A 200 -14.18 13.93 5.16
CA LEU A 200 -14.42 13.82 3.73
C LEU A 200 -14.34 15.19 3.04
N ALA A 201 -14.92 16.24 3.63
CA ALA A 201 -14.93 17.59 3.05
C ALA A 201 -13.52 18.21 2.96
N ARG A 202 -12.64 17.93 3.91
CA ARG A 202 -11.23 18.37 3.86
C ARG A 202 -10.33 17.44 3.05
N THR A 203 -10.83 16.30 2.54
CA THR A 203 -10.06 15.43 1.65
C THR A 203 -10.01 16.00 0.25
N GLN A 204 -8.82 16.45 -0.14
CA GLN A 204 -8.59 17.19 -1.37
C GLN A 204 -8.39 16.26 -2.56
N ARG A 205 -7.48 15.28 -2.46
CA ARG A 205 -7.06 14.43 -3.59
C ARG A 205 -6.66 13.03 -3.15
N VAL A 206 -6.86 12.06 -4.03
CA VAL A 206 -6.31 10.70 -3.89
C VAL A 206 -5.54 10.30 -5.14
N VAL A 207 -4.34 9.74 -4.96
CA VAL A 207 -3.60 9.07 -6.02
C VAL A 207 -3.53 7.58 -5.69
N MET A 208 -3.93 6.75 -6.65
CA MET A 208 -3.97 5.30 -6.50
C MET A 208 -2.92 4.65 -7.38
N LEU A 209 -1.94 3.98 -6.78
CA LEU A 209 -0.87 3.27 -7.47
C LEU A 209 -1.18 1.77 -7.49
N GLY A 210 -1.38 1.20 -8.69
CA GLY A 210 -1.71 -0.22 -8.88
C GLY A 210 -2.85 -0.75 -7.99
N PRO A 211 -3.98 -0.04 -7.82
CA PRO A 211 -5.03 -0.48 -6.90
C PRO A 211 -5.76 -1.74 -7.40
N PRO A 212 -6.02 -2.77 -6.58
CA PRO A 212 -6.88 -3.89 -6.98
C PRO A 212 -8.37 -3.54 -6.80
N ASN A 213 -8.85 -2.50 -7.50
CA ASN A 213 -10.18 -1.92 -7.30
C ASN A 213 -11.35 -2.86 -7.60
N GLN A 214 -11.15 -3.79 -8.54
CA GLN A 214 -12.11 -4.83 -8.94
C GLN A 214 -11.77 -6.21 -8.31
N GLY A 215 -10.91 -6.21 -7.29
CA GLY A 215 -10.31 -7.40 -6.71
C GLY A 215 -9.09 -7.85 -7.50
N SER A 216 -8.55 -9.01 -7.16
CA SER A 216 -7.31 -9.53 -7.75
C SER A 216 -7.53 -10.91 -8.36
N ASP A 217 -7.21 -11.07 -9.64
CA ASP A 217 -7.19 -12.35 -10.36
C ASP A 217 -6.18 -13.30 -9.75
N LEU A 218 -5.04 -12.77 -9.30
CA LEU A 218 -4.05 -13.55 -8.56
C LEU A 218 -4.65 -14.10 -7.26
N ALA A 219 -5.38 -13.27 -6.50
CA ALA A 219 -6.09 -13.72 -5.30
C ALA A 219 -7.19 -14.75 -5.62
N ARG A 220 -7.93 -14.57 -6.73
CA ARG A 220 -8.91 -15.56 -7.22
C ARG A 220 -8.26 -16.88 -7.65
N MET A 221 -7.04 -16.86 -8.15
CA MET A 221 -6.28 -18.08 -8.44
C MET A 221 -5.82 -18.78 -7.16
N VAL A 222 -5.34 -18.02 -6.17
CA VAL A 222 -4.95 -18.54 -4.85
C VAL A 222 -6.14 -19.17 -4.12
N SER A 223 -7.34 -18.57 -4.20
CA SER A 223 -8.53 -19.07 -3.51
C SER A 223 -9.00 -20.44 -3.99
N ARG A 224 -8.65 -20.84 -5.22
CA ARG A 224 -8.94 -22.18 -5.77
C ARG A 224 -8.09 -23.28 -5.14
N VAL A 225 -7.02 -22.92 -4.45
CA VAL A 225 -6.17 -23.86 -3.72
C VAL A 225 -6.54 -23.81 -2.24
N ARG A 226 -7.38 -24.77 -1.80
CA ARG A 226 -7.89 -24.85 -0.41
C ARG A 226 -6.81 -24.62 0.64
N LEU A 227 -5.66 -25.30 0.49
CA LEU A 227 -4.54 -25.21 1.42
C LEU A 227 -3.95 -23.80 1.58
N LEU A 228 -4.03 -22.96 0.54
CA LEU A 228 -3.57 -21.57 0.56
C LEU A 228 -4.66 -20.62 1.05
N ALA A 229 -5.90 -20.85 0.62
CA ALA A 229 -7.07 -20.11 1.10
C ALA A 229 -7.27 -20.26 2.62
N ASP A 230 -7.07 -21.47 3.16
CA ASP A 230 -7.17 -21.77 4.60
C ASP A 230 -6.07 -21.09 5.43
N ARG A 231 -4.97 -20.65 4.79
CA ARG A 231 -3.87 -19.91 5.43
C ARG A 231 -3.95 -18.40 5.25
N ALA A 232 -4.92 -17.90 4.50
CA ALA A 232 -5.08 -16.47 4.32
C ALA A 232 -5.67 -15.86 5.60
N GLU A 233 -4.96 -14.88 6.15
CA GLU A 233 -5.31 -14.14 7.36
C GLU A 233 -5.32 -12.63 7.07
N GLY A 234 -5.94 -11.85 7.96
CA GLY A 234 -6.04 -10.39 7.82
C GLY A 234 -6.54 -9.93 6.45
N ALA A 235 -5.94 -8.87 5.91
CA ALA A 235 -6.35 -8.31 4.62
C ALA A 235 -6.03 -9.23 3.44
N ALA A 236 -5.14 -10.21 3.59
CA ALA A 236 -4.95 -11.26 2.58
C ALA A 236 -6.21 -12.12 2.44
N ARG A 237 -6.87 -12.44 3.57
CA ARG A 237 -8.14 -13.15 3.58
C ARG A 237 -9.25 -12.35 2.91
N ASP A 238 -9.31 -11.05 3.18
CA ASP A 238 -10.27 -10.15 2.55
C ASP A 238 -10.15 -10.14 1.01
N LEU A 239 -8.94 -10.19 0.48
CA LEU A 239 -8.70 -10.24 -0.97
C LEU A 239 -8.96 -11.62 -1.58
N VAL A 240 -8.53 -12.69 -0.89
CA VAL A 240 -8.56 -14.06 -1.43
C VAL A 240 -9.92 -14.73 -1.26
N VAL A 241 -10.55 -14.55 -0.10
CA VAL A 241 -11.74 -15.30 0.31
C VAL A 241 -12.96 -14.39 0.39
N ASP A 242 -12.83 -13.26 1.08
CA ASP A 242 -13.98 -12.46 1.49
C ASP A 242 -14.25 -11.25 0.56
N TRP A 243 -13.65 -11.22 -0.64
CA TRP A 243 -13.81 -10.11 -1.59
C TRP A 243 -15.27 -9.75 -1.89
N PRO A 244 -16.20 -10.71 -2.11
CA PRO A 244 -17.62 -10.38 -2.32
C PRO A 244 -18.28 -9.65 -1.15
N ARG A 245 -17.78 -9.85 0.08
CA ARG A 245 -18.24 -9.15 1.29
C ARG A 245 -17.58 -7.77 1.40
N VAL A 246 -16.31 -7.65 1.01
CA VAL A 246 -15.53 -6.41 1.15
C VAL A 246 -15.85 -5.41 0.04
N ALA A 247 -15.90 -5.83 -1.22
CA ALA A 247 -16.13 -4.95 -2.37
C ALA A 247 -17.30 -3.95 -2.20
N PRO A 248 -18.50 -4.35 -1.73
CA PRO A 248 -19.62 -3.42 -1.58
C PRO A 248 -19.46 -2.42 -0.42
N THR A 249 -18.48 -2.59 0.48
CA THR A 249 -18.24 -1.69 1.61
C THR A 249 -17.24 -0.58 1.31
N LEU A 250 -16.61 -0.62 0.12
CA LEU A 250 -15.60 0.32 -0.32
C LEU A 250 -16.22 1.53 -1.02
N ALA A 251 -15.96 2.74 -0.52
CA ALA A 251 -16.44 3.96 -1.14
C ALA A 251 -15.79 4.19 -2.51
N LEU A 252 -16.49 4.94 -3.37
CA LEU A 252 -15.85 5.72 -4.42
C LEU A 252 -15.32 7.01 -3.78
N PRO A 253 -14.06 7.44 -4.06
CA PRO A 253 -13.58 8.71 -3.54
C PRO A 253 -14.50 9.86 -3.95
N SER A 254 -14.95 10.65 -2.98
CA SER A 254 -15.82 11.81 -3.21
C SER A 254 -15.05 13.06 -3.67
N CYS A 255 -13.73 13.02 -3.59
CA CYS A 255 -12.82 14.05 -4.07
C CYS A 255 -12.18 13.64 -5.41
N PRO A 256 -11.55 14.56 -6.17
CA PRO A 256 -10.84 14.18 -7.38
C PRO A 256 -9.72 13.17 -7.09
N PHE A 257 -9.71 12.06 -7.83
CA PHE A 257 -8.74 11.00 -7.67
C PHE A 257 -8.20 10.50 -9.02
N GLY A 258 -6.94 10.06 -9.01
CA GLY A 258 -6.22 9.62 -10.19
C GLY A 258 -5.69 8.21 -9.98
N ILE A 259 -5.61 7.43 -11.06
CA ILE A 259 -5.14 6.04 -11.02
C ILE A 259 -3.90 5.91 -11.90
N VAL A 260 -2.80 5.44 -11.31
CA VAL A 260 -1.60 5.03 -12.04
C VAL A 260 -1.57 3.51 -12.08
N ALA A 261 -1.77 2.94 -13.26
CA ALA A 261 -1.66 1.51 -13.52
C ALA A 261 -0.26 1.18 -14.04
N GLY A 262 0.30 0.05 -13.58
CA GLY A 262 1.49 -0.53 -14.17
C GLY A 262 1.11 -1.51 -15.26
N GLY A 263 1.84 -1.50 -16.36
CA GLY A 263 1.62 -2.41 -17.48
C GLY A 263 2.47 -2.03 -18.68
N CYS A 264 2.66 -2.97 -19.60
CA CYS A 264 3.49 -2.83 -20.78
C CYS A 264 2.80 -2.05 -21.92
N GLY A 265 1.49 -1.80 -21.83
CA GLY A 265 0.70 -1.22 -22.92
C GLY A 265 0.40 -2.21 -24.04
N ASP A 266 0.43 -3.51 -23.73
CA ASP A 266 0.19 -4.61 -24.67
C ASP A 266 -0.88 -5.59 -24.14
N GLU A 267 -1.03 -6.75 -24.77
CA GLU A 267 -2.02 -7.77 -24.37
C GLU A 267 -1.51 -8.78 -23.33
N HIS A 268 -0.26 -8.65 -22.85
CA HIS A 268 0.41 -9.69 -22.06
C HIS A 268 0.97 -9.22 -20.72
N GLY A 269 1.32 -7.94 -20.58
CA GLY A 269 1.87 -7.39 -19.35
C GLY A 269 3.18 -8.03 -18.90
N PHE A 270 3.41 -8.05 -17.59
CA PHE A 270 4.62 -8.60 -16.99
C PHE A 270 4.46 -10.05 -16.48
N SER A 271 3.24 -10.57 -16.33
CA SER A 271 2.97 -11.89 -15.76
C SER A 271 2.43 -12.88 -16.79
N PRO A 272 3.06 -14.05 -17.01
CA PRO A 272 2.50 -15.08 -17.86
C PRO A 272 1.27 -15.78 -17.26
N LEU A 273 0.90 -15.45 -16.01
CA LEU A 273 -0.23 -16.05 -15.30
C LEU A 273 -1.51 -15.22 -15.44
N LEU A 274 -1.37 -13.91 -15.60
CA LEU A 274 -2.49 -12.98 -15.69
C LEU A 274 -2.84 -12.78 -17.17
N PRO A 275 -4.14 -12.77 -17.53
CA PRO A 275 -4.54 -12.44 -18.88
C PRO A 275 -4.58 -10.92 -19.07
N GLY A 276 -4.08 -10.42 -20.21
CA GLY A 276 -4.06 -8.99 -20.52
C GLY A 276 -2.85 -8.27 -19.92
N ASP A 277 -2.87 -6.95 -19.98
CA ASP A 277 -1.81 -6.12 -19.42
C ASP A 277 -1.86 -6.09 -17.88
N ASP A 278 -0.69 -6.14 -17.24
CA ASP A 278 -0.53 -6.25 -15.79
C ASP A 278 0.85 -5.79 -15.32
N ASP A 279 0.96 -5.44 -14.03
CA ASP A 279 2.20 -5.00 -13.38
C ASP A 279 2.99 -6.12 -12.68
N ALA A 280 2.75 -7.38 -13.05
CA ALA A 280 3.13 -8.63 -12.40
C ALA A 280 2.21 -9.09 -11.24
N VAL A 281 1.33 -8.23 -10.73
CA VAL A 281 0.46 -8.55 -9.58
C VAL A 281 -1.00 -8.19 -9.84
N VAL A 282 -1.25 -6.99 -10.38
CA VAL A 282 -2.56 -6.41 -10.62
C VAL A 282 -2.67 -6.10 -12.12
N ARG A 283 -3.77 -6.50 -12.73
CA ARG A 283 -4.03 -6.16 -14.14
C ARG A 283 -4.43 -4.69 -14.27
N VAL A 284 -4.11 -4.10 -15.41
CA VAL A 284 -4.53 -2.73 -15.74
C VAL A 284 -6.05 -2.55 -15.59
N ASP A 285 -6.85 -3.51 -16.07
CA ASP A 285 -8.30 -3.46 -15.94
C ASP A 285 -8.82 -3.59 -14.50
N GLU A 286 -8.08 -4.26 -13.62
CA GLU A 286 -8.43 -4.37 -12.20
C GLU A 286 -8.24 -3.05 -11.45
N THR A 287 -7.37 -2.19 -11.97
CA THR A 287 -7.13 -0.86 -11.41
C THR A 287 -8.26 0.12 -11.66
N ARG A 288 -9.08 -0.09 -12.69
CA ARG A 288 -10.11 0.86 -13.10
C ARG A 288 -11.16 1.05 -12.01
N LEU A 289 -11.57 2.31 -11.82
CA LEU A 289 -12.64 2.70 -10.91
C LEU A 289 -13.44 3.87 -11.51
N PRO A 290 -14.78 3.81 -11.52
CA PRO A 290 -15.61 4.90 -12.04
C PRO A 290 -15.40 6.20 -11.26
N GLY A 291 -15.41 7.33 -11.97
CA GLY A 291 -15.23 8.66 -11.38
C GLY A 291 -13.78 9.13 -11.30
N ALA A 292 -12.81 8.32 -11.75
CA ALA A 292 -11.41 8.74 -11.82
C ALA A 292 -11.28 9.98 -12.69
N ALA A 293 -10.65 11.01 -12.14
CA ALA A 293 -10.43 12.29 -12.80
C ALA A 293 -9.35 12.17 -13.89
N ASP A 294 -8.45 11.20 -13.74
CA ASP A 294 -7.42 10.86 -14.71
C ASP A 294 -6.92 9.42 -14.52
N PHE A 295 -6.34 8.85 -15.58
CA PHE A 295 -5.78 7.50 -15.61
C PHE A 295 -4.48 7.48 -16.41
N LEU A 296 -3.40 6.98 -15.79
CA LEU A 296 -2.09 6.88 -16.42
C LEU A 296 -1.59 5.44 -16.41
N LEU A 297 -1.22 4.93 -17.58
CA LEU A 297 -0.51 3.67 -17.72
C LEU A 297 1.00 3.94 -17.77
N VAL A 298 1.78 3.19 -16.98
CA VAL A 298 3.25 3.31 -16.92
C VAL A 298 3.89 1.93 -17.06
N PRO A 299 4.94 1.75 -17.88
CA PRO A 299 5.69 0.49 -18.01
C PRO A 299 6.53 0.21 -16.77
N VAL A 300 5.86 -0.20 -15.69
CA VAL A 300 6.47 -0.42 -14.38
C VAL A 300 5.86 -1.65 -13.71
N ARG A 301 6.72 -2.44 -13.07
CA ARG A 301 6.30 -3.56 -12.21
C ARG A 301 5.75 -3.05 -10.88
N HIS A 302 4.84 -3.81 -10.27
CA HIS A 302 4.08 -3.46 -9.07
C HIS A 302 4.97 -2.94 -7.92
N ALA A 303 6.00 -3.72 -7.57
CA ALA A 303 6.92 -3.40 -6.48
C ALA A 303 7.89 -2.24 -6.79
N ALA A 304 7.93 -1.76 -8.05
CA ALA A 304 8.80 -0.69 -8.50
C ALA A 304 8.12 0.69 -8.61
N MET A 305 6.79 0.75 -8.49
CA MET A 305 6.01 1.99 -8.69
C MET A 305 6.51 3.17 -7.84
N MET A 306 6.75 2.96 -6.55
CA MET A 306 7.10 4.00 -5.57
C MET A 306 8.46 4.67 -5.86
N ARG A 307 9.36 3.96 -6.53
CA ARG A 307 10.69 4.46 -6.94
C ARG A 307 10.77 4.86 -8.41
N HIS A 308 9.70 4.65 -9.18
CA HIS A 308 9.71 4.92 -10.60
C HIS A 308 9.49 6.42 -10.85
N ASP A 309 10.46 7.08 -11.47
CA ASP A 309 10.46 8.53 -11.65
C ASP A 309 9.17 9.04 -12.33
N GLY A 310 8.68 8.33 -13.34
CA GLY A 310 7.43 8.68 -14.02
C GLY A 310 6.21 8.62 -13.09
N VAL A 311 6.15 7.65 -12.18
CA VAL A 311 5.06 7.52 -11.19
C VAL A 311 5.17 8.62 -10.15
N GLN A 312 6.38 8.91 -9.68
CA GLN A 312 6.63 9.98 -8.72
C GLN A 312 6.24 11.36 -9.28
N ARG A 313 6.66 11.69 -10.51
CA ARG A 313 6.29 12.94 -11.19
C ARG A 313 4.79 13.03 -11.42
N ALA A 314 4.16 11.96 -11.90
CA ALA A 314 2.71 11.92 -12.09
C ALA A 314 1.95 12.12 -10.78
N THR A 315 2.44 11.54 -9.67
CA THR A 315 1.85 11.73 -8.34
C THR A 315 1.92 13.19 -7.91
N VAL A 316 3.09 13.85 -8.06
CA VAL A 316 3.24 15.29 -7.78
C VAL A 316 2.27 16.13 -8.62
N ALA A 317 2.21 15.88 -9.94
CA ALA A 317 1.34 16.60 -10.85
C ALA A 317 -0.13 16.47 -10.43
N PHE A 318 -0.57 15.25 -10.10
CA PHE A 318 -1.95 15.00 -9.70
C PHE A 318 -2.30 15.64 -8.36
N LEU A 319 -1.40 15.55 -7.36
CA LEU A 319 -1.63 16.18 -6.06
C LEU A 319 -1.74 17.70 -6.16
N ARG A 320 -1.04 18.32 -7.11
CA ARG A 320 -1.09 19.78 -7.35
C ARG A 320 -2.29 20.21 -8.19
N THR A 321 -2.66 19.44 -9.21
CA THR A 321 -3.57 19.91 -10.27
C THR A 321 -4.83 19.06 -10.45
N GLY A 322 -4.84 17.82 -9.95
CA GLY A 322 -5.91 16.84 -10.20
C GLY A 322 -5.86 16.19 -11.59
N ARG A 323 -4.72 16.28 -12.29
CA ARG A 323 -4.44 15.61 -13.56
C ARG A 323 -3.01 15.08 -13.55
N PHE A 324 -2.78 13.99 -14.29
CA PHE A 324 -1.43 13.54 -14.61
C PHE A 324 -0.86 14.41 -15.72
N GLU A 325 0.45 14.67 -15.70
CA GLU A 325 1.10 15.34 -16.83
C GLU A 325 1.12 14.39 -18.04
N PRO A 326 0.94 14.90 -19.27
CA PRO A 326 1.21 14.12 -20.47
C PRO A 326 2.66 13.66 -20.44
N THR A 327 2.88 12.34 -20.50
CA THR A 327 4.22 11.78 -20.55
C THR A 327 4.79 12.03 -21.95
N ASP A 328 5.40 13.20 -22.18
CA ASP A 328 6.33 13.38 -23.29
C ASP A 328 7.63 12.63 -22.95
N ALA A 329 7.59 11.30 -23.05
CA ALA A 329 8.77 10.46 -23.03
C ALA A 329 8.56 9.26 -23.94
N ALA A 330 9.11 9.37 -25.15
CA ALA A 330 9.50 8.21 -25.95
C ALA A 330 10.40 7.28 -25.11
N PRO A 331 10.41 5.97 -25.38
CA PRO A 331 11.29 5.04 -24.67
C PRO A 331 12.74 5.49 -24.86
N THR A 332 13.36 5.97 -23.78
CA THR A 332 14.81 6.09 -23.72
C THR A 332 15.39 4.68 -23.77
N ASP A 333 16.05 4.38 -24.89
CA ASP A 333 16.87 3.18 -25.07
C ASP A 333 17.73 2.94 -23.83
N ALA A 334 17.54 1.79 -23.18
CA ALA A 334 18.49 1.28 -22.22
C ALA A 334 19.79 0.91 -22.95
N PRO A 335 20.97 1.21 -22.39
CA PRO A 335 22.24 0.81 -23.02
C PRO A 335 22.39 -0.73 -22.97
N PRO A 336 23.18 -1.30 -23.89
CA PRO A 336 23.22 -2.74 -24.21
C PRO A 336 23.66 -3.65 -23.07
#